data_AF-A0A2M8P6M5-F1
#
_entry.id   AF-A0A2M8P6M5-F1
#
_cell.length_a   1.000
_cell.length_b   1.000
_cell.length_c   1.000
_cell.angle_alpha   90.00
_cell.angle_beta   90.00
_cell.angle_gamma   90.00
#
_symmetry.space_group_name_H-M   'P 1'
#
loop_
_entity.id
_entity.type
_entity.pdbx_description
1 polymer ?
#
loop_
_entity_poly.entity_id
_entity_poly.type
_entity_poly.pdbx_seq_one_letter_code
_entity_poly.pdbx_strand_id
1 'polypeptide(L)'
;FDVCALPLPFTEHFAYYASPLKLFEYMCVGKAILASELPAIAEVVQHEETALLCPPEDRDAFGAALTRLFEDAPLRARLGEAARARSADYTWAAR
;
A
#
# COMPACT_ATOMS: atom_id res chain seq x y z
N PHE A 1 13.72 2.55 7.96
CA PHE A 1 12.66 1.75 7.32
C PHE A 1 12.13 2.55 6.14
N ASP A 2 12.28 2.02 4.92
CA ASP A 2 12.06 2.78 3.68
C ASP A 2 10.77 2.41 2.95
N VAL A 3 10.22 1.21 3.23
CA VAL A 3 9.01 0.66 2.60
C VAL A 3 8.14 -0.02 3.66
N CYS A 4 6.82 0.17 3.58
CA CYS A 4 5.82 -0.53 4.37
C CYS A 4 5.18 -1.65 3.52
N ALA A 5 5.27 -2.91 3.97
CA ALA A 5 4.80 -4.06 3.20
C ALA A 5 3.51 -4.67 3.80
N LEU A 6 2.54 -4.99 2.94
CA LEU A 6 1.28 -5.64 3.29
C LEU A 6 0.98 -6.82 2.34
N PRO A 7 1.78 -7.92 2.37
CA PRO A 7 1.61 -9.08 1.50
C PRO A 7 0.56 -10.06 2.06
N LEU A 8 -0.72 -9.75 1.86
CA LEU A 8 -1.83 -10.59 2.31
C LEU A 8 -2.27 -11.59 1.22
N PRO A 9 -2.66 -12.82 1.58
CA PRO A 9 -3.16 -13.80 0.62
C PRO A 9 -4.58 -13.44 0.15
N PHE A 10 -5.01 -14.00 -0.98
CA PHE A 10 -6.39 -13.85 -1.43
C PHE A 10 -7.30 -14.82 -0.68
N THR A 11 -7.84 -14.37 0.45
CA THR A 11 -8.95 -15.04 1.14
C THR A 11 -10.15 -14.12 1.20
N GLU A 12 -11.36 -14.66 1.35
CA GLU A 12 -12.57 -13.84 1.47
C GLU A 12 -12.44 -12.79 2.59
N HIS A 13 -11.84 -13.19 3.72
CA HIS A 13 -11.56 -12.28 4.82
C HIS A 13 -10.66 -11.10 4.40
N PHE A 14 -9.50 -11.36 3.80
CA PHE A 14 -8.57 -10.28 3.43
C PHE A 14 -9.02 -9.47 2.23
N ALA A 15 -9.73 -10.09 1.29
CA ALA A 15 -10.21 -9.42 0.10
C ALA A 15 -11.34 -8.43 0.40
N TYR A 16 -12.22 -8.73 1.36
CA TYR A 16 -13.48 -7.98 1.53
C TYR A 16 -13.81 -7.53 2.96
N TYR A 17 -13.31 -8.20 4.00
CA TYR A 17 -13.76 -7.95 5.38
C TYR A 17 -12.66 -7.46 6.32
N ALA A 18 -11.40 -7.54 5.91
CA ALA A 18 -10.29 -7.11 6.73
C ALA A 18 -10.31 -5.60 6.93
N SER A 19 -10.17 -5.17 8.18
CA SER A 19 -10.07 -3.75 8.50
C SER A 19 -8.76 -3.17 7.97
N PRO A 20 -8.78 -2.08 7.19
CA PRO A 20 -7.58 -1.47 6.61
C PRO A 20 -6.79 -0.59 7.60
N LEU A 21 -6.92 -0.79 8.92
CA LEU A 21 -6.25 0.03 9.94
C LEU A 21 -4.74 0.14 9.72
N LYS A 22 -4.08 -0.99 9.46
CA LYS A 22 -2.64 -1.04 9.18
C LYS A 22 -2.24 -0.26 7.93
N LEU A 23 -3.12 -0.23 6.92
CA LEU A 23 -2.91 0.54 5.70
C LEU A 23 -2.97 2.05 5.99
N PHE A 24 -3.93 2.50 6.80
CA PHE A 24 -4.02 3.91 7.19
C PHE A 24 -2.80 4.38 8.00
N GLU A 25 -2.32 3.54 8.92
CA GLU A 25 -1.08 3.80 9.65
C GLU A 25 0.10 3.98 8.68
N TYR A 26 0.23 3.09 7.69
CA TYR A 26 1.29 3.17 6.67
C TYR A 26 1.23 4.44 5.85
N MET A 27 0.03 4.84 5.43
CA MET A 27 -0.17 6.10 4.70
C MET A 27 0.30 7.30 5.52
N CYS A 28 -0.04 7.35 6.81
CA CYS A 28 0.36 8.44 7.72
C CYS A 28 1.87 8.54 7.93
N VAL A 29 2.61 7.41 7.92
CA VAL A 29 4.09 7.44 8.02
C VAL A 29 4.71 8.14 6.81
N GLY A 30 4.04 8.13 5.66
CA GLY A 30 4.54 8.74 4.42
C GLY A 30 5.73 8.00 3.82
N LYS A 31 5.70 6.67 3.90
CA LYS A 31 6.66 5.78 3.23
C LYS A 31 5.95 5.06 2.09
N ALA A 32 6.71 4.63 1.09
CA ALA A 32 6.16 3.84 0.00
C ALA A 32 5.52 2.56 0.54
N ILE A 33 4.33 2.25 0.03
CA ILE A 33 3.55 1.07 0.41
C ILE A 33 3.67 0.04 -0.71
N LEU A 34 4.00 -1.20 -0.36
CA LEU A 34 3.93 -2.36 -1.23
C LEU A 34 2.89 -3.32 -0.65
N ALA A 35 1.79 -3.54 -1.36
CA ALA A 35 0.66 -4.31 -0.84
C ALA A 35 0.12 -5.31 -1.87
N SER A 36 -0.60 -6.31 -1.40
CA SER A 36 -1.38 -7.18 -2.29
C SER A 36 -2.50 -6.40 -2.97
N GLU A 37 -2.75 -6.68 -4.24
CA GLU A 37 -3.87 -6.15 -5.00
C GLU A 37 -5.16 -6.88 -4.58
N LEU A 38 -5.71 -6.45 -3.45
CA LEU A 38 -6.98 -6.94 -2.91
C LEU A 38 -8.05 -5.86 -3.01
N PRO A 39 -9.34 -6.20 -3.22
CA PRO A 39 -10.42 -5.22 -3.32
C PRO A 39 -10.45 -4.22 -2.16
N ALA A 40 -10.40 -4.69 -0.91
CA ALA A 40 -10.38 -3.84 0.28
C ALA A 40 -9.17 -2.89 0.35
N ILE A 41 -8.03 -3.26 -0.25
CA ILE A 41 -6.84 -2.39 -0.32
C ILE A 41 -6.99 -1.37 -1.45
N ALA A 42 -7.49 -1.80 -2.62
CA ALA A 42 -7.69 -0.96 -3.79
C ALA A 42 -8.76 0.13 -3.61
N GLU A 43 -9.68 -0.04 -2.66
CA GLU A 43 -10.62 1.01 -2.24
C GLU A 43 -9.90 2.21 -1.61
N VAL A 44 -8.76 1.98 -0.95
CA VAL A 44 -8.04 2.99 -0.17
C VAL A 44 -6.86 3.57 -0.94
N VAL A 45 -6.08 2.73 -1.64
CA VAL A 45 -4.87 3.12 -2.36
C VAL A 45 -4.91 2.71 -3.83
N GLN A 46 -4.20 3.43 -4.69
CA GLN A 46 -4.12 3.21 -6.12
C GLN A 46 -2.70 2.82 -6.55
N HIS A 47 -2.61 1.81 -7.44
CA HIS A 47 -1.37 1.31 -8.00
C HIS A 47 -0.61 2.41 -8.76
N GLU A 48 0.70 2.50 -8.56
CA GLU A 48 1.61 3.55 -9.07
C GLU A 48 1.30 5.01 -8.68
N GLU A 49 0.20 5.27 -7.99
CA GLU A 49 -0.18 6.62 -7.54
C GLU A 49 0.12 6.81 -6.06
N THR A 50 -0.34 5.90 -5.22
CA THR A 50 -0.16 5.97 -3.75
C THR A 50 0.48 4.71 -3.16
N ALA A 51 0.53 3.61 -3.92
CA ALA A 51 1.17 2.36 -3.52
C ALA A 51 1.64 1.58 -4.76
N LEU A 52 2.55 0.62 -4.57
CA LEU A 52 2.68 -0.50 -5.52
C LEU A 52 1.79 -1.65 -5.04
N LEU A 53 0.95 -2.12 -5.95
CA LEU A 53 0.07 -3.27 -5.74
C LEU A 53 0.59 -4.45 -6.58
N CYS A 54 0.68 -5.62 -5.98
CA CYS A 54 1.11 -6.85 -6.65
C CYS A 54 0.04 -7.93 -6.51
N PRO A 55 -0.08 -8.87 -7.46
CA PRO A 55 -0.96 -10.02 -7.29
C PRO A 55 -0.65 -10.74 -5.97
N PRO A 56 -1.67 -11.14 -5.20
CA PRO A 56 -1.46 -11.85 -3.95
C PRO A 56 -0.74 -13.18 -4.22
N GLU A 57 0.13 -13.56 -3.28
CA GLU A 57 0.91 -14.82 -3.33
C GLU A 57 1.95 -14.92 -4.47
N ASP A 58 2.05 -13.91 -5.32
CA ASP A 58 3.07 -13.81 -6.37
C ASP A 58 4.40 -13.27 -5.82
N ARG A 59 5.26 -14.19 -5.38
CA ARG A 59 6.55 -13.86 -4.79
C ARG A 59 7.46 -13.09 -5.75
N ASP A 60 7.39 -13.38 -7.04
CA ASP A 60 8.26 -12.77 -8.05
C ASP A 60 7.83 -11.32 -8.30
N ALA A 61 6.52 -11.06 -8.37
CA ALA A 61 5.99 -9.70 -8.47
C ALA A 61 6.37 -8.86 -7.24
N PHE A 62 6.23 -9.40 -6.02
CA PHE A 62 6.64 -8.72 -4.80
C PHE A 62 8.15 -8.45 -4.75
N GLY A 63 8.97 -9.42 -5.17
CA GLY A 63 10.42 -9.27 -5.27
C GLY A 63 10.81 -8.15 -6.24
N ALA A 64 10.24 -8.16 -7.44
CA ALA A 64 10.48 -7.13 -8.45
C ALA A 64 10.04 -5.73 -7.98
N ALA A 65 8.87 -5.63 -7.35
CA ALA A 65 8.37 -4.36 -6.83
C ALA A 65 9.23 -3.82 -5.67
N LEU A 66 9.69 -4.70 -4.76
CA LEU A 66 10.59 -4.31 -3.68
C LEU A 66 11.95 -3.84 -4.22
N THR A 67 12.51 -4.53 -5.21
CA THR A 67 13.75 -4.12 -5.89
C THR A 67 13.58 -2.77 -6.57
N ARG A 68 12.49 -2.56 -7.32
CA ARG A 68 12.17 -1.27 -7.94
C ARG A 68 12.09 -0.17 -6.90
N LEU A 69 11.38 -0.40 -5.79
CA LEU A 69 11.32 0.57 -4.70
C LEU A 69 12.69 0.80 -4.10
N PHE A 70 13.55 -0.21 -3.94
CA PHE A 70 14.90 -0.03 -3.39
C PHE A 70 15.80 0.83 -4.29
N GLU A 71 15.72 0.63 -5.61
CA GLU A 71 16.56 1.31 -6.60
C GLU A 71 16.06 2.71 -6.97
N ASP A 72 14.74 2.94 -6.96
CA ASP A 72 14.12 4.20 -7.38
C ASP A 72 13.69 5.05 -6.17
N ALA A 73 14.64 5.84 -5.64
CA ALA A 73 14.38 6.75 -4.52
C ALA A 73 13.32 7.83 -4.82
N PRO A 74 13.31 8.49 -6.00
CA PRO A 74 12.24 9.41 -6.37
C PRO A 74 10.85 8.76 -6.35
N LEU A 75 10.70 7.55 -6.88
CA LEU A 75 9.44 6.81 -6.83
C LEU A 75 9.00 6.56 -5.39
N ARG A 76 9.91 6.12 -4.50
CA ARG A 76 9.58 5.90 -3.09
C ARG A 76 9.05 7.16 -2.42
N ALA A 77 9.72 8.30 -2.65
CA ALA A 77 9.32 9.58 -2.08
C ALA A 77 7.94 9.99 -2.58
N ARG A 78 7.72 9.95 -3.91
CA ARG A 78 6.44 10.28 -4.54
C ARG A 78 5.28 9.45 -4.00
N LEU A 79 5.45 8.12 -3.94
CA LEU A 79 4.39 7.22 -3.45
C LEU A 79 4.08 7.48 -1.96
N GLY A 80 5.11 7.67 -1.13
CA GLY A 80 4.94 7.96 0.29
C GLY A 80 4.24 9.30 0.54
N GLU A 81 4.62 10.35 -0.19
CA GLU A 81 3.98 11.66 -0.10
C GLU A 81 2.52 11.62 -0.56
N ALA A 82 2.24 10.94 -1.67
CA ALA A 82 0.88 10.79 -2.19
C ALA A 82 -0.02 9.99 -1.24
N ALA A 83 0.48 8.89 -0.68
CA ALA A 83 -0.22 8.11 0.33
C ALA A 83 -0.54 8.95 1.57
N ARG A 84 0.42 9.73 2.05
CA ARG A 84 0.25 10.62 3.21
C ARG A 84 -0.76 11.74 2.95
N ALA A 85 -0.73 12.34 1.77
CA ALA A 85 -1.72 13.36 1.41
C ALA A 85 -3.14 12.76 1.41
N ARG A 86 -3.31 11.57 0.83
CA ARG A 86 -4.59 10.85 0.77
C ARG A 86 -5.10 10.39 2.15
N SER A 87 -4.22 10.20 3.14
CA SER A 87 -4.63 9.73 4.47
C SER A 87 -5.54 10.71 5.22
N ALA A 88 -5.52 11.99 4.84
CA ALA A 88 -6.40 13.01 5.40
C ALA A 88 -7.90 12.68 5.21
N ASP A 89 -8.24 11.97 4.13
CA ASP A 89 -9.61 11.55 3.81
C ASP A 89 -10.12 10.39 4.69
N TYR A 90 -9.23 9.79 5.49
CA TYR A 90 -9.49 8.60 6.30
C TYR A 90 -9.30 8.85 7.80
N THR A 91 -9.36 10.12 8.22
CA THR A 91 -9.31 10.47 9.64
C THR A 91 -10.67 10.26 10.33
N TRP A 92 -10.65 10.09 11.65
CA TRP A 92 -11.87 10.03 12.46
C TRP A 92 -12.75 11.29 12.37
N ALA A 93 -12.19 12.43 11.99
CA ALA A 93 -12.95 13.66 11.80
C ALA A 93 -13.56 13.79 10.40
N ALA A 94 -13.06 13.03 9.42
CA ALA A 94 -13.50 13.06 8.03
C ALA A 94 -14.60 12.03 7.72
N ARG A 95 -14.95 11.16 8.68
CA ARG A 95 -15.94 10.08 8.53
C ARG A 95 -16.89 9.97 9.71
#